data_AF-Q6XHI0-F1
#
_entry.id   AF-Q6XHI0-F1
#
_cell.length_a   1.000
_cell.length_b   1.000
_cell.length_c   1.000
_cell.angle_alpha   90.00
_cell.angle_beta   90.00
_cell.angle_gamma   90.00
#
_symmetry.space_group_name_H-M   'P 1'
#
loop_
_entity.id
_entity.type
_entity.pdbx_description
1 polymer ?
#
loop_
_entity_poly.entity_id
_entity_poly.type
_entity_poly.pdbx_seq_one_letter_code
_entity_poly.pdbx_strand_id
1 'polypeptide(L)'
;MLTNCASKTLAAVRANIRAIATSSARASDNLFVHRDTPEDNPNIPFEFTAENKKRVEAILSIYPEGHKRGAMIPLLDLAQRQYGWLPISAMHKVAEILQLPNMRVYEVATFYTMFMRKPTGKYHIQVCTTTPCWLRGSDDILETCKKQLGIGVGD
;
A
#
# COMPACT_ATOMS: atom_id res chain seq x y z
N MET A 1 -62.37 38.55 34.02
CA MET A 1 -60.95 38.41 33.60
C MET A 1 -60.38 37.23 34.38
N LEU A 2 -60.63 35.98 34.00
CA LEU A 2 -59.94 35.25 32.93
C LEU A 2 -58.42 35.41 33.00
N THR A 3 -57.75 34.50 33.70
CA THR A 3 -56.46 33.89 33.31
C THR A 3 -56.36 32.58 34.11
N ASN A 4 -56.68 31.43 33.52
CA ASN A 4 -55.78 30.53 32.78
C ASN A 4 -54.58 30.06 33.61
N CYS A 5 -54.14 28.82 33.57
CA CYS A 5 -54.62 27.57 32.99
C CYS A 5 -53.52 26.58 33.42
N ALA A 6 -53.94 25.42 33.94
CA ALA A 6 -53.17 24.20 34.10
C ALA A 6 -51.70 24.25 33.61
N SER A 7 -50.77 24.16 34.56
CA SER A 7 -49.38 23.74 34.33
C SER A 7 -49.39 22.34 33.69
N LYS A 8 -49.38 22.32 32.36
CA LYS A 8 -49.24 21.10 31.56
C LYS A 8 -47.82 20.58 31.70
N THR A 9 -47.71 19.44 32.37
CA THR A 9 -46.61 18.49 32.25
C THR A 9 -46.49 18.03 30.79
N LEU A 10 -45.68 18.73 29.99
CA LEU A 10 -45.22 18.20 28.72
C LEU A 10 -43.96 17.38 28.99
N ALA A 11 -44.18 16.08 29.19
CA ALA A 11 -43.14 15.07 29.09
C ALA A 11 -42.39 15.28 27.76
N ALA A 12 -41.11 15.64 27.86
CA ALA A 12 -40.21 15.66 26.72
C ALA A 12 -40.10 14.23 26.20
N VAL A 13 -40.83 13.93 25.12
CA VAL A 13 -40.61 12.74 24.31
C VAL A 13 -39.19 12.86 23.78
N ARG A 14 -38.26 12.15 24.42
CA ARG A 14 -36.91 11.93 23.93
C ARG A 14 -37.07 11.18 22.61
N ALA A 15 -37.07 11.92 21.50
CA ALA A 15 -37.03 11.32 20.18
C ALA A 15 -35.76 10.47 20.13
N ASN A 16 -35.93 9.16 20.11
CA ASN A 16 -34.85 8.20 19.95
C ASN A 16 -34.44 8.26 18.48
N ILE A 17 -33.71 9.32 18.11
CA ILE A 17 -33.09 9.43 16.79
C ILE A 17 -32.04 8.34 16.77
N ARG A 18 -32.33 7.24 16.07
CA ARG A 18 -31.33 6.25 15.71
C ARG A 18 -30.25 7.00 14.94
N ALA A 19 -29.12 7.29 15.60
CA ALA A 19 -27.95 7.79 14.93
C ALA A 19 -27.55 6.74 13.89
N ILE A 20 -27.73 7.07 12.61
CA ILE A 20 -27.09 6.31 11.53
C ILE A 20 -25.59 6.59 11.72
N ALA A 21 -24.89 5.66 12.35
CA ALA A 21 -23.44 5.68 12.37
C ALA A 21 -22.98 5.28 10.97
N THR A 22 -22.64 6.26 10.14
CA THR A 22 -21.75 6.00 9.00
C THR A 22 -20.40 5.62 9.60
N SER A 23 -19.89 4.44 9.27
CA SER A 23 -18.50 4.12 9.59
C SER A 23 -17.62 5.23 9.03
N SER A 24 -16.65 5.71 9.82
CA SER A 24 -15.69 6.67 9.31
C SER A 24 -15.02 6.08 8.08
N ALA A 25 -14.99 6.82 6.98
CA ALA A 25 -14.20 6.45 5.82
C ALA A 25 -12.74 6.39 6.28
N ARG A 26 -12.23 5.19 6.53
CA ARG A 26 -10.81 5.01 6.82
C ARG A 26 -10.08 5.20 5.50
N ALA A 27 -9.44 6.35 5.36
CA ALA A 27 -8.45 6.53 4.31
C ALA A 27 -7.35 5.48 4.49
N SER A 28 -6.92 4.87 3.40
CA SER A 28 -5.74 4.02 3.41
C SER A 28 -4.50 4.92 3.48
N ASP A 29 -3.48 4.47 4.21
CA ASP A 29 -2.21 5.21 4.34
C ASP A 29 -1.49 5.37 2.98
N ASN A 30 -1.85 4.55 1.98
CA ASN A 30 -1.25 4.55 0.65
C ASN A 30 -2.27 4.81 -0.48
N LEU A 31 -1.88 5.66 -1.43
CA LEU A 31 -2.66 5.99 -2.62
C LEU A 31 -2.58 4.85 -3.65
N PHE A 32 -3.70 4.19 -3.97
CA PHE A 32 -3.75 3.09 -4.96
C PHE A 32 -3.88 3.54 -6.41
N VAL A 33 -4.06 4.84 -6.65
CA VAL A 33 -4.07 5.43 -7.98
C VAL A 33 -2.69 6.05 -8.26
N HIS A 34 -2.21 5.91 -9.50
CA HIS A 34 -1.00 6.60 -9.94
C HIS A 34 -1.36 7.98 -10.49
N ARG A 35 -0.53 8.97 -10.19
CA ARG A 35 -0.57 10.30 -10.81
C ARG A 35 0.84 10.59 -11.28
N ASP A 36 0.97 11.00 -12.53
CA ASP A 36 2.27 11.25 -13.12
C ASP A 36 2.96 12.38 -12.37
N THR A 37 4.15 12.10 -11.87
CA THR A 37 5.05 13.09 -11.26
C THR A 37 6.28 13.24 -12.16
N PRO A 38 7.09 14.30 -11.99
CA PRO A 38 8.33 14.44 -12.75
C PRO A 38 9.30 13.24 -12.56
N GLU A 39 9.25 12.61 -11.40
CA GLU A 39 10.14 11.50 -11.00
C GLU A 39 9.55 10.10 -11.31
N ASP A 40 8.22 9.97 -11.33
CA ASP A 40 7.49 8.74 -11.63
C ASP A 40 6.49 9.00 -12.75
N ASN A 41 6.90 8.68 -13.98
CA ASN A 41 6.09 8.80 -15.19
C ASN A 41 6.43 7.65 -16.15
N PRO A 42 5.53 7.31 -17.09
CA PRO A 42 5.74 6.21 -18.03
C PRO A 42 6.79 6.51 -19.11
N ASN A 43 7.23 7.77 -19.24
CA ASN A 43 8.17 8.20 -20.27
C ASN A 43 9.64 7.99 -19.87
N ILE A 44 9.93 7.88 -18.58
CA ILE A 44 11.28 7.58 -18.09
C ILE A 44 11.62 6.14 -18.47
N PRO A 45 12.66 5.88 -19.28
CA PRO A 45 13.01 4.53 -19.67
C PRO A 45 13.63 3.77 -18.50
N PHE A 46 13.06 2.61 -18.16
CA PHE A 46 13.65 1.67 -17.20
C PHE A 46 14.08 0.40 -17.92
N GLU A 47 15.35 0.03 -17.75
CA GLU A 47 15.90 -1.23 -18.26
C GLU A 47 16.63 -2.03 -17.18
N PHE A 48 16.58 -3.35 -17.29
CA PHE A 48 17.36 -4.26 -16.47
C PHE A 48 18.84 -4.19 -16.84
N THR A 49 19.72 -4.25 -15.84
CA THR A 49 21.17 -4.39 -16.08
C THR A 49 21.49 -5.72 -16.76
N ALA A 50 22.65 -5.83 -17.42
CA ALA A 50 23.04 -7.06 -18.13
C ALA A 50 23.06 -8.30 -17.22
N GLU A 51 23.46 -8.15 -15.96
CA GLU A 51 23.40 -9.23 -14.97
C GLU A 51 21.96 -9.62 -14.64
N ASN A 52 21.09 -8.63 -14.51
CA ASN A 52 19.68 -8.84 -14.21
C ASN A 52 18.93 -9.46 -15.40
N LYS A 53 19.32 -9.16 -16.64
CA LYS A 53 18.78 -9.85 -17.84
C LYS A 53 19.02 -11.37 -17.77
N LYS A 54 20.20 -11.82 -17.33
CA LYS A 54 20.48 -13.25 -17.11
C LYS A 54 19.61 -13.86 -16.01
N ARG A 55 19.37 -13.12 -14.92
CA ARG A 55 18.48 -13.56 -13.84
C ARG A 55 17.02 -13.64 -14.30
N VAL A 56 16.58 -12.72 -15.16
CA VAL A 56 15.24 -12.74 -15.78
C VAL A 56 15.07 -14.02 -16.58
N GLU A 57 16.04 -14.38 -17.43
CA GLU A 57 16.03 -15.63 -18.20
C GLU A 57 15.98 -16.87 -17.29
N ALA A 58 16.78 -16.88 -16.22
CA ALA A 58 16.75 -17.96 -15.23
C ALA A 58 15.38 -18.08 -14.54
N ILE A 59 14.76 -16.97 -14.14
CA ILE A 59 13.42 -16.96 -13.54
C ILE A 59 12.38 -17.49 -14.53
N LEU A 60 12.44 -17.07 -15.80
CA LEU A 60 11.52 -17.54 -16.84
C LEU A 60 11.63 -19.05 -17.09
N SER A 61 12.82 -19.63 -16.95
CA SER A 61 13.05 -21.07 -17.14
C SER A 61 12.40 -21.96 -16.07
N ILE A 62 12.06 -21.41 -14.90
CA ILE A 62 11.39 -22.15 -13.81
C ILE A 62 9.94 -22.47 -14.18
N TYR A 63 9.31 -21.62 -15.01
CA TYR A 63 7.89 -21.74 -15.34
C TYR A 63 7.71 -22.43 -16.69
N PRO A 64 6.69 -23.30 -16.84
CA PRO A 64 6.43 -23.98 -18.10
C PRO A 64 5.94 -23.00 -19.17
N GLU A 65 6.13 -23.39 -20.43
CA GLU A 65 5.67 -22.61 -21.58
C GLU A 65 4.15 -22.35 -21.51
N GLY A 66 3.73 -21.14 -21.91
CA GLY A 66 2.34 -20.68 -21.79
C GLY A 66 1.95 -20.13 -20.41
N HIS A 67 2.71 -20.40 -19.35
CA HIS A 67 2.40 -19.96 -17.97
C HIS A 67 3.40 -18.93 -17.42
N LYS A 68 3.96 -18.11 -18.31
CA LYS A 68 4.94 -17.05 -17.96
C LYS A 68 4.41 -16.03 -16.94
N ARG A 69 3.09 -15.92 -16.79
CA ARG A 69 2.45 -15.09 -15.74
C ARG A 69 2.91 -15.41 -14.32
N GLY A 70 3.31 -16.66 -14.04
CA GLY A 70 3.81 -17.05 -12.72
C GLY A 70 5.09 -16.31 -12.32
N ALA A 71 5.88 -15.86 -13.30
CA ALA A 71 7.13 -15.14 -13.08
C ALA A 71 6.95 -13.66 -12.70
N MET A 72 5.71 -13.13 -12.62
CA MET A 72 5.51 -11.70 -12.40
C MET A 72 6.01 -11.20 -11.04
N ILE A 73 5.79 -11.98 -9.98
CA ILE A 73 6.23 -11.62 -8.61
C ILE A 73 7.76 -11.56 -8.54
N PRO A 74 8.52 -12.60 -8.94
CA PRO A 74 9.98 -12.54 -8.87
C PRO A 74 10.58 -11.49 -9.81
N LEU A 75 9.97 -11.20 -10.96
CA LEU A 75 10.45 -10.14 -11.85
C LEU A 75 10.23 -8.74 -11.28
N LEU A 76 9.08 -8.49 -10.65
CA LEU A 76 8.82 -7.23 -9.95
C LEU A 76 9.76 -7.06 -8.74
N ASP A 77 9.99 -8.11 -7.95
CA ASP A 77 10.94 -8.07 -6.84
C ASP A 77 12.36 -7.77 -7.33
N LEU A 78 12.76 -8.36 -8.46
CA LEU A 78 14.05 -8.10 -9.06
C LEU A 78 14.18 -6.64 -9.55
N ALA A 79 13.13 -6.09 -10.15
CA ALA A 79 13.08 -4.68 -10.55
C ALA A 79 13.19 -3.75 -9.33
N GLN A 80 12.48 -4.07 -8.25
CA GLN A 80 12.54 -3.32 -7.00
C GLN A 80 13.95 -3.37 -6.39
N ARG A 81 14.63 -4.51 -6.40
CA ARG A 81 16.01 -4.62 -5.87
C ARG A 81 17.02 -3.82 -6.68
N GLN A 82 16.80 -3.65 -7.99
CA GLN A 82 17.68 -2.86 -8.84
C GLN A 82 17.54 -1.35 -8.55
N TYR A 83 16.32 -0.87 -8.35
CA TYR A 83 16.02 0.56 -8.25
C TYR A 83 15.75 1.06 -6.82
N GLY A 84 15.51 0.15 -5.87
CA GLY A 84 15.11 0.42 -4.49
C GLY A 84 13.59 0.49 -4.30
N TRP A 85 12.86 0.94 -5.32
CA TRP A 85 11.40 1.02 -5.35
C TRP A 85 10.89 0.73 -6.78
N LEU A 86 9.58 0.72 -6.98
CA LEU A 86 8.95 0.35 -8.25
C LEU A 86 8.28 1.56 -8.93
N PRO A 87 8.96 2.22 -9.88
CA PRO A 87 8.35 3.22 -10.74
C PRO A 87 7.43 2.56 -11.77
N ILE A 88 6.51 3.35 -12.33
CA ILE A 88 5.55 2.85 -13.34
C ILE A 88 6.25 2.28 -14.58
N SER A 89 7.40 2.86 -14.96
CA SER A 89 8.22 2.37 -16.07
C SER A 89 8.79 0.97 -15.84
N ALA A 90 9.14 0.63 -14.60
CA ALA A 90 9.61 -0.72 -14.27
C ALA A 90 8.48 -1.74 -14.42
N MET A 91 7.26 -1.38 -14.04
CA MET A 91 6.07 -2.22 -14.22
C MET A 91 5.75 -2.43 -15.70
N HIS A 92 5.84 -1.37 -16.52
CA HIS A 92 5.72 -1.46 -17.97
C HIS A 92 6.76 -2.41 -18.58
N LYS A 93 8.02 -2.33 -18.13
CA LYS A 93 9.07 -3.19 -18.65
C LYS A 93 8.83 -4.67 -18.33
N VAL A 94 8.36 -4.96 -17.11
CA VAL A 94 7.98 -6.35 -16.73
C VAL A 94 6.78 -6.84 -17.55
N ALA A 95 5.80 -5.97 -17.81
CA ALA A 95 4.65 -6.31 -18.66
C ALA A 95 5.07 -6.65 -20.10
N GLU A 96 6.01 -5.89 -20.66
CA GLU A 96 6.58 -6.12 -22.00
C GLU A 96 7.29 -7.48 -22.08
N ILE A 97 8.14 -7.81 -21.10
CA ILE A 97 8.88 -9.09 -21.05
C ILE A 97 7.92 -10.29 -20.96
N LEU A 98 6.86 -10.15 -20.16
CA LEU A 98 5.88 -11.21 -19.96
C LEU A 98 4.79 -11.26 -21.04
N GLN A 99 4.74 -10.27 -21.92
CA GLN A 99 3.68 -10.09 -22.93
C GLN A 99 2.28 -10.06 -22.29
N LEU A 100 2.17 -9.38 -21.15
CA LEU A 100 0.91 -9.21 -20.41
C LEU A 100 0.43 -7.76 -20.48
N PRO A 101 -0.88 -7.50 -20.34
CA PRO A 101 -1.37 -6.14 -20.21
C PRO A 101 -0.87 -5.49 -18.92
N ASN A 102 -0.44 -4.23 -19.00
CA ASN A 102 0.13 -3.45 -17.89
C ASN A 102 -0.77 -3.46 -16.64
N MET A 103 -2.10 -3.47 -16.83
CA MET A 103 -3.07 -3.50 -15.74
C MET A 103 -2.89 -4.69 -14.80
N ARG A 104 -2.51 -5.87 -15.31
CA ARG A 104 -2.28 -7.06 -14.45
C ARG A 104 -1.06 -6.90 -13.57
N VAL A 105 -0.05 -6.20 -14.05
CA VAL A 105 1.14 -5.88 -13.26
C VAL A 105 0.79 -4.87 -12.17
N TYR A 106 -0.06 -3.88 -12.47
CA TYR A 106 -0.55 -2.90 -11.48
C TYR A 106 -1.37 -3.53 -10.37
N GLU A 107 -2.27 -4.46 -10.70
CA GLU A 107 -3.04 -5.23 -9.72
C GLU A 107 -2.09 -5.92 -8.72
N VAL A 108 -1.05 -6.58 -9.20
CA VAL A 108 -0.10 -7.30 -8.34
C VAL A 108 0.79 -6.35 -7.54
N ALA A 109 1.29 -5.28 -8.16
CA ALA A 109 2.12 -4.29 -7.48
C ALA A 109 1.36 -3.51 -6.39
N THR A 110 0.03 -3.37 -6.52
CA THR A 110 -0.81 -2.73 -5.51
C THR A 110 -1.34 -3.71 -4.46
N PHE A 111 -1.48 -4.98 -4.81
CA PHE A 111 -1.99 -6.02 -3.92
C PHE A 111 -0.97 -6.47 -2.86
N TYR A 112 0.28 -6.66 -3.23
CA TYR A 112 1.32 -7.08 -2.27
C TYR A 112 1.99 -5.88 -1.61
N THR A 113 2.01 -5.88 -0.27
CA THR A 113 2.56 -4.78 0.54
C THR A 113 4.09 -4.66 0.50
N MET A 114 4.80 -5.66 -0.04
CA MET A 114 6.26 -5.64 -0.19
C MET A 114 6.71 -4.68 -1.31
N PHE A 115 5.87 -4.48 -2.32
CA PHE A 115 6.17 -3.65 -3.48
C PHE A 115 6.03 -2.16 -3.14
N MET A 116 7.16 -1.48 -3.01
CA MET A 116 7.21 -0.07 -2.68
C MET A 116 7.02 0.76 -3.94
N ARG A 117 5.89 1.47 -4.04
CA ARG A 117 5.56 2.34 -5.20
C ARG A 117 5.97 3.80 -5.00
N LYS A 118 6.46 4.13 -3.81
CA LYS A 118 7.03 5.43 -3.49
C LYS A 118 8.51 5.23 -3.19
N PRO A 119 9.35 6.25 -3.43
CA PRO A 119 10.74 6.19 -3.00
C PRO A 119 10.80 6.01 -1.49
N THR A 120 11.50 4.97 -1.04
CA THR A 120 11.74 4.66 0.37
C THR A 120 13.22 4.84 0.69
N GLY A 121 13.53 5.03 1.98
CA GLY A 121 14.91 5.10 2.45
C GLY A 121 15.68 3.80 2.20
N LYS A 122 17.02 3.87 2.28
CA LYS A 122 17.91 2.71 2.09
C LYS A 122 17.57 1.52 2.99
N TYR A 123 17.08 1.80 4.20
CA TYR A 123 16.66 0.79 5.16
C TYR A 123 15.18 0.97 5.49
N HIS A 124 14.36 -0.03 5.13
CA HIS A 124 12.94 -0.04 5.44
C HIS A 124 12.68 -0.91 6.67
N ILE A 125 12.45 -0.26 7.82
CA ILE A 125 12.24 -0.94 9.10
C ILE A 125 10.76 -1.31 9.26
N GLN A 126 10.46 -2.59 9.38
CA GLN A 126 9.10 -3.10 9.60
C GLN A 126 8.99 -3.66 11.02
N VAL A 127 8.25 -2.96 11.88
CA VAL A 127 7.96 -3.43 13.25
C VAL A 127 6.61 -4.15 13.24
N CYS A 128 6.60 -5.41 13.65
CA CYS A 128 5.38 -6.19 13.76
C CYS A 128 4.59 -5.77 15.01
N THR A 129 3.35 -5.34 14.82
CA THR A 129 2.39 -4.96 15.89
C THR A 129 1.21 -5.93 15.97
N THR A 130 1.37 -7.15 15.45
CA THR A 130 0.35 -8.20 15.60
C THR A 130 0.28 -8.71 17.05
N THR A 131 -0.86 -9.31 17.43
CA THR A 131 -1.14 -9.74 18.81
C THR A 131 0.01 -10.48 19.50
N PRO A 132 0.70 -11.45 18.87
CA PRO A 132 1.80 -12.16 19.54
C PRO A 132 2.99 -11.25 19.91
N CYS A 133 3.32 -10.28 19.06
CA CYS A 133 4.39 -9.30 19.33
C CYS A 133 3.91 -8.22 20.30
N TRP A 134 2.65 -7.82 20.17
CA TRP A 134 2.01 -6.84 21.04
C TRP A 134 1.98 -7.29 22.50
N LEU A 135 1.61 -8.55 22.76
CA LEU A 135 1.67 -9.15 24.11
C LEU A 135 3.09 -9.17 24.71
N ARG A 136 4.12 -9.09 23.88
CA ARG A 136 5.53 -9.05 24.29
C ARG A 136 6.10 -7.63 24.34
N GLY A 137 5.26 -6.59 24.22
CA GLY A 137 5.68 -5.19 24.29
C GLY A 137 6.27 -4.66 22.98
N SER A 138 5.70 -5.01 21.81
CA SER A 138 6.14 -4.43 20.53
C SER A 138 6.01 -2.91 20.46
N ASP A 139 5.09 -2.34 21.24
CA ASP A 139 4.85 -0.89 21.30
C ASP A 139 6.06 -0.15 21.86
N ASP A 140 6.74 -0.71 22.86
CA ASP A 140 7.96 -0.14 23.44
C ASP A 140 9.09 -0.07 22.41
N ILE A 141 9.19 -1.08 21.54
CA ILE A 141 10.16 -1.12 20.44
C ILE A 141 9.84 -0.02 19.41
N LEU A 142 8.56 0.10 19.05
CA LEU A 142 8.11 1.11 18.10
C LEU A 142 8.34 2.53 18.63
N GLU A 143 8.07 2.78 19.91
CA GLU A 143 8.38 4.06 20.55
C GLU A 143 9.89 4.35 20.58
N THR A 144 10.71 3.35 20.87
CA THR A 144 12.16 3.50 20.89
C THR A 144 12.69 3.85 19.50
N CYS A 145 12.20 3.18 18.46
CA CYS A 145 12.53 3.50 17.06
C CYS A 145 12.14 4.95 16.70
N LYS A 146 10.94 5.40 17.10
CA LYS A 146 10.49 6.79 16.89
C LYS A 146 11.37 7.80 17.61
N LYS A 147 11.72 7.55 18.88
CA LYS A 147 12.57 8.44 19.68
C LYS A 147 13.99 8.56 19.09
N GLN A 148 14.52 7.46 18.56
CA GLN A 148 15.87 7.43 18.00
C GLN A 148 15.96 8.07 16.60
N LEU A 149 14.95 7.84 15.75
CA LEU A 149 14.94 8.33 14.36
C LEU A 149 14.28 9.71 14.22
N GLY A 150 13.43 10.12 15.17
CA GLY A 150 12.72 11.40 15.15
C GLY A 150 11.58 11.50 14.14
N ILE A 151 11.13 10.37 13.58
CA ILE A 151 10.10 10.29 12.52
C ILE A 151 8.83 9.58 13.01
N GLY A 152 7.70 9.87 12.36
CA GLY A 152 6.42 9.17 12.56
C GLY A 152 6.40 7.77 11.94
N VAL A 153 5.28 7.05 12.08
CA VAL A 153 5.12 5.76 11.39
C VAL A 153 4.76 6.05 9.93
N GLY A 154 5.61 5.62 9.00
CA GLY A 154 5.38 5.77 7.57
C GLY A 154 5.91 7.07 6.95
N ASP A 155 6.59 7.90 7.76
CA ASP A 155 7.32 9.10 7.32
C ASP A 155 8.78 8.81 6.97
#